data_AF-A0A7L3LX69-F1
#
_entry.id   AF-A0A7L3LX69-F1
#
_cell.length_a   1.000
_cell.length_b   1.000
_cell.length_c   1.000
_cell.angle_alpha   90.00
_cell.angle_beta   90.00
_cell.angle_gamma   90.00
#
_symmetry.space_group_name_H-M   'P 1'
#
loop_
_entity.id
_entity.type
_entity.pdbx_description
1 polymer ?
#
loop_
_entity_poly.entity_id
_entity_poly.type
_entity_poly.pdbx_seq_one_letter_code
_entity_poly.pdbx_strand_id
1 'polypeptide(L)'
;KGKCPEDGWDESTIELFLHELAVMDSNNFLGNCGVGEREGRVASELVARRHYRLIHGIGRSGDISAVQPKAAGSSLLNKLTNSVVLDVLKLSGRYKYENIFHLWVRVMNSVCLFLTYFLCAGVQTVTNCFVVPMATGMSLTLCFLTLRHKRPKAKYIIWPRIDQKSCFKSMITAGFEPVVIENVLEGDELRTDTEAVEAKIKALGAENILCVHSTTSCFAPRVPDRLEELSVICANYDIPHIVNNAYGVQSSKCMHLIQQGARVGRIDAFVQSLDKNFMVPVGGAIIAGFNESFIQEISKMYPGKASASPSLDVLITLLSLGASGYKQLLKERKEMFSYLLSELKKLADNHNERLLDTPHNPISLGNS
;
A
#
# COMPACT_ATOMS: atom_id res chain seq x y z
N LYS A 1 0.59 -20.83 -8.62
CA LYS A 1 0.49 -19.50 -9.27
C LYS A 1 0.63 -18.32 -8.28
N GLY A 2 0.96 -18.55 -6.99
CA GLY A 2 1.27 -17.47 -6.03
C GLY A 2 0.12 -16.47 -5.81
N LYS A 3 -1.12 -16.87 -6.05
CA LYS A 3 -2.31 -16.04 -5.92
C LYS A 3 -2.95 -16.25 -4.56
N CYS A 4 -3.76 -15.29 -4.13
CA CYS A 4 -4.65 -15.50 -2.99
C CYS A 4 -5.61 -16.66 -3.35
N PRO A 5 -5.86 -17.63 -2.45
CA PRO A 5 -6.90 -18.62 -2.69
C PRO A 5 -8.26 -17.90 -2.79
N GLU A 6 -9.20 -18.41 -3.60
CA GLU A 6 -10.51 -17.74 -3.73
C GLU A 6 -11.23 -17.79 -2.38
N ASP A 7 -11.31 -18.98 -1.77
CA ASP A 7 -11.85 -19.19 -0.43
C ASP A 7 -10.73 -19.39 0.58
N GLY A 8 -10.97 -18.94 1.81
CA GLY A 8 -10.04 -19.07 2.92
C GLY A 8 -9.67 -20.53 3.22
N TRP A 9 -8.41 -20.77 3.54
CA TRP A 9 -7.94 -22.05 4.05
C TRP A 9 -8.39 -22.22 5.50
N ASP A 10 -8.68 -23.46 5.89
CA ASP A 10 -8.89 -23.80 7.29
C ASP A 10 -7.58 -23.66 8.10
N GLU A 11 -7.71 -23.45 9.40
CA GLU A 11 -6.58 -23.23 10.29
C GLU A 11 -5.57 -24.39 10.25
N SER A 12 -6.03 -25.64 10.16
CA SER A 12 -5.14 -26.81 10.14
C SER A 12 -4.28 -26.86 8.89
N THR A 13 -4.84 -26.48 7.73
CA THR A 13 -4.08 -26.35 6.48
C THR A 13 -3.04 -25.23 6.55
N ILE A 14 -3.39 -24.08 7.15
CA ILE A 14 -2.45 -22.96 7.33
C ILE A 14 -1.32 -23.34 8.27
N GLU A 15 -1.62 -23.95 9.42
CA GLU A 15 -0.61 -24.39 10.37
C GLU A 15 0.32 -25.45 9.79
N LEU A 16 -0.22 -26.45 9.07
CA LEU A 16 0.57 -27.46 8.37
C LEU A 16 1.52 -26.80 7.38
N PHE A 17 1.01 -25.87 6.56
CA PHE A 17 1.81 -25.14 5.59
C PHE A 17 2.94 -24.33 6.25
N LEU A 18 2.67 -23.65 7.38
CA LEU A 18 3.70 -22.91 8.11
C LEU A 18 4.74 -23.83 8.76
N HIS A 19 4.33 -25.00 9.27
CA HIS A 19 5.25 -26.00 9.80
C HIS A 19 6.18 -26.57 8.72
N GLU A 20 5.64 -26.88 7.54
CA GLU A 20 6.44 -27.32 6.38
C GLU A 20 7.48 -26.26 5.99
N LEU A 21 7.08 -24.98 5.92
CA LEU A 21 8.02 -23.89 5.67
C LEU A 21 9.09 -23.79 6.77
N ALA A 22 8.69 -23.87 8.04
CA ALA A 22 9.63 -23.75 9.15
C ALA A 22 10.70 -24.84 9.15
N VAL A 23 10.34 -26.09 8.83
CA VAL A 23 11.28 -27.22 8.77
C VAL A 23 12.35 -27.02 7.69
N MET A 24 12.10 -26.19 6.66
CA MET A 24 13.07 -25.87 5.61
C MET A 24 14.17 -24.89 6.05
N ASP A 25 14.02 -24.20 7.17
CA ASP A 25 15.04 -23.28 7.69
C ASP A 25 16.11 -24.02 8.49
N SER A 26 17.38 -23.69 8.26
CA SER A 26 18.51 -24.46 8.79
C SER A 26 18.56 -24.52 10.32
N ASN A 27 18.03 -23.51 11.02
CA ASN A 27 17.92 -23.51 12.48
C ASN A 27 17.00 -24.61 13.04
N ASN A 28 16.19 -25.25 12.19
CA ASN A 28 15.26 -26.32 12.58
C ASN A 28 15.71 -27.73 12.13
N PHE A 29 16.86 -27.87 11.45
CA PHE A 29 17.35 -29.19 11.05
C PHE A 29 17.89 -29.98 12.26
N LEU A 30 17.49 -31.26 12.38
CA LEU A 30 17.86 -32.13 13.51
C LEU A 30 19.38 -32.32 13.67
N GLY A 31 20.13 -32.33 12.56
CA GLY A 31 21.58 -32.51 12.52
C GLY A 31 22.39 -31.22 12.37
N ASN A 32 21.78 -30.04 12.60
CA ASN A 32 22.49 -28.78 12.43
C ASN A 32 23.52 -28.53 13.54
N CYS A 33 24.73 -28.11 13.18
CA CYS A 33 25.71 -27.55 14.09
C CYS A 33 26.08 -26.13 13.63
N GLY A 34 25.49 -25.12 14.28
CA GLY A 34 25.75 -23.72 13.96
C GLY A 34 26.96 -23.18 14.72
N VAL A 35 28.04 -22.86 14.00
CA VAL A 35 29.28 -22.26 14.56
C VAL A 35 29.40 -20.76 14.34
N GLY A 36 28.44 -20.15 13.63
CA GLY A 36 28.43 -18.71 13.37
C GLY A 36 27.81 -17.87 14.50
N GLU A 37 27.82 -16.55 14.26
CA GLU A 37 27.28 -15.53 15.15
C GLU A 37 25.75 -15.33 14.97
N ARG A 38 25.21 -15.71 13.80
CA ARG A 38 23.78 -15.58 13.47
C ARG A 38 23.17 -16.90 13.02
N GLU A 39 23.04 -17.82 13.97
CA GLU A 39 22.57 -19.20 13.77
C GLU A 39 21.08 -19.40 14.08
N GLY A 40 20.33 -18.33 14.35
CA GLY A 40 18.88 -18.45 14.63
C GLY A 40 18.54 -19.18 15.93
N ARG A 41 19.47 -19.22 16.89
CA ARG A 41 19.24 -19.82 18.22
C ARG A 41 18.18 -19.01 18.98
N VAL A 42 17.22 -19.69 19.60
CA VAL A 42 16.14 -19.06 20.39
C VAL A 42 16.21 -19.56 21.83
N ALA A 43 16.28 -18.64 22.79
CA ALA A 43 16.37 -18.99 24.21
C ALA A 43 15.01 -19.34 24.85
N SER A 44 13.93 -18.71 24.38
CA SER A 44 12.58 -18.89 24.94
C SER A 44 11.70 -19.68 23.98
N GLU A 45 11.16 -20.80 24.44
CA GLU A 45 10.26 -21.63 23.63
C GLU A 45 8.93 -20.92 23.32
N LEU A 46 8.49 -19.98 24.18
CA LEU A 46 7.34 -19.12 23.87
C LEU A 46 7.62 -18.24 22.64
N VAL A 47 8.85 -17.72 22.53
CA VAL A 47 9.26 -16.91 21.37
C VAL A 47 9.39 -17.77 20.11
N ALA A 48 9.94 -18.98 20.22
CA ALA A 48 10.05 -19.89 19.09
C ALA A 48 8.66 -20.29 18.55
N ARG A 49 7.74 -20.70 19.45
CA ARG A 49 6.40 -21.16 19.07
C ARG A 49 5.54 -20.06 18.45
N ARG A 50 5.49 -18.86 19.06
CA ARG A 50 4.66 -17.76 18.54
C ARG A 50 5.08 -17.24 17.17
N HIS A 51 6.29 -17.57 16.72
CA HIS A 51 6.85 -17.22 15.40
C HIS A 51 6.91 -18.44 14.46
N TYR A 52 6.21 -19.54 14.79
CA TYR A 52 6.24 -20.79 14.02
C TYR A 52 7.67 -21.29 13.72
N ARG A 53 8.64 -20.98 14.61
CA ARG A 53 10.07 -21.30 14.45
C ARG A 53 10.76 -20.70 13.22
N LEU A 54 10.21 -19.61 12.65
CA LEU A 54 10.80 -18.84 11.54
C LEU A 54 11.68 -17.70 12.10
N ILE A 55 12.99 -17.96 12.27
CA ILE A 55 13.86 -17.10 13.10
C ILE A 55 14.81 -16.23 12.29
N HIS A 56 15.20 -16.66 11.09
CA HIS A 56 16.28 -16.02 10.34
C HIS A 56 15.92 -14.67 9.69
N GLY A 57 14.64 -14.27 9.76
CA GLY A 57 14.11 -13.09 9.09
C GLY A 57 14.06 -13.23 7.57
N ILE A 58 13.86 -12.11 6.89
CA ILE A 58 13.81 -12.04 5.42
C ILE A 58 15.07 -11.37 4.86
N GLY A 59 15.43 -11.79 3.64
CA GLY A 59 16.49 -11.17 2.85
C GLY A 59 17.92 -11.54 3.23
N ARG A 60 18.84 -10.80 2.61
CA ARG A 60 20.29 -10.84 2.83
C ARG A 60 20.81 -9.45 3.15
N SER A 61 22.08 -9.36 3.55
CA SER A 61 22.71 -8.11 3.98
C SER A 61 22.63 -6.95 2.98
N GLY A 62 22.56 -7.23 1.69
CA GLY A 62 22.49 -6.20 0.63
C GLY A 62 21.21 -6.23 -0.22
N ASP A 63 20.24 -7.07 0.11
CA ASP A 63 18.97 -7.15 -0.64
C ASP A 63 17.90 -7.86 0.21
N ILE A 64 16.85 -7.13 0.60
CA ILE A 64 15.75 -7.66 1.41
C ILE A 64 14.89 -8.67 0.63
N SER A 65 14.94 -8.67 -0.71
CA SER A 65 14.22 -9.60 -1.57
C SER A 65 15.01 -10.87 -1.93
N ALA A 66 16.32 -10.91 -1.63
CA ALA A 66 17.16 -12.03 -1.97
C ALA A 66 16.88 -13.28 -1.14
N VAL A 67 16.99 -14.45 -1.77
CA VAL A 67 16.85 -15.76 -1.10
C VAL A 67 17.97 -15.95 -0.09
N GLN A 68 17.60 -16.28 1.14
CA GLN A 68 18.51 -16.58 2.23
C GLN A 68 18.89 -18.07 2.22
N PRO A 69 20.16 -18.44 1.94
CA PRO A 69 20.57 -19.84 1.89
C PRO A 69 20.39 -20.59 3.23
N LYS A 70 20.52 -19.89 4.37
CA LYS A 70 20.26 -20.48 5.70
C LYS A 70 18.76 -20.61 6.04
N ALA A 71 17.87 -20.04 5.24
CA ALA A 71 16.46 -19.90 5.56
C ALA A 71 15.60 -20.00 4.29
N ALA A 72 15.58 -21.19 3.70
CA ALA A 72 14.85 -21.46 2.48
C ALA A 72 13.33 -21.31 2.68
N GLY A 73 12.83 -21.73 3.85
CA GLY A 73 11.44 -21.60 4.27
C GLY A 73 11.02 -20.14 4.44
N SER A 74 11.75 -19.36 5.24
CA SER A 74 11.50 -17.92 5.40
C SER A 74 11.60 -17.16 4.07
N SER A 75 12.49 -17.58 3.16
CA SER A 75 12.61 -16.99 1.82
C SER A 75 11.39 -17.30 0.94
N LEU A 76 10.90 -18.54 0.99
CA LEU A 76 9.70 -18.96 0.27
C LEU A 76 8.46 -18.25 0.83
N LEU A 77 8.34 -18.16 2.16
CA LEU A 77 7.30 -17.38 2.84
C LEU A 77 7.25 -15.95 2.29
N ASN A 78 8.38 -15.23 2.32
CA ASN A 78 8.43 -13.85 1.86
C ASN A 78 8.04 -13.69 0.39
N LYS A 79 8.50 -14.61 -0.48
CA LYS A 79 8.12 -14.62 -1.91
C LYS A 79 6.62 -14.85 -2.11
N LEU A 80 6.05 -15.81 -1.39
CA LEU A 80 4.62 -16.10 -1.44
C LEU A 80 3.80 -14.94 -0.90
N THR A 81 4.18 -14.36 0.24
CA THR A 81 3.55 -13.15 0.78
C THR A 81 3.51 -12.02 -0.24
N ASN A 82 4.66 -11.68 -0.84
CA ASN A 82 4.73 -10.60 -1.84
C ASN A 82 3.85 -10.90 -3.06
N SER A 83 3.80 -12.16 -3.51
CA SER A 83 2.97 -12.58 -4.64
C SER A 83 1.46 -12.50 -4.32
N VAL A 84 1.06 -12.95 -3.14
CA VAL A 84 -0.35 -12.90 -2.69
C VAL A 84 -0.79 -11.45 -2.47
N VAL A 85 0.07 -10.62 -1.85
CA VAL A 85 -0.18 -9.18 -1.70
C VAL A 85 -0.31 -8.50 -3.06
N LEU A 86 0.55 -8.81 -4.03
CA LEU A 86 0.46 -8.26 -5.39
C LEU A 86 -0.87 -8.61 -6.06
N ASP A 87 -1.33 -9.85 -5.89
CA ASP A 87 -2.63 -10.31 -6.39
C ASP A 87 -3.76 -9.54 -5.71
N VAL A 88 -3.71 -9.35 -4.39
CA VAL A 88 -4.69 -8.55 -3.66
C VAL A 88 -4.68 -7.08 -4.08
N LEU A 89 -3.53 -6.46 -4.36
CA LEU A 89 -3.48 -5.09 -4.89
C LEU A 89 -4.17 -4.95 -6.25
N LYS A 90 -4.07 -5.99 -7.10
CA LYS A 90 -4.78 -6.05 -8.40
C LYS A 90 -6.29 -6.30 -8.22
N LEU A 91 -6.68 -7.02 -7.17
CA LEU A 91 -8.08 -7.25 -6.78
C LEU A 91 -8.70 -6.07 -6.04
N SER A 92 -7.89 -5.24 -5.36
CA SER A 92 -8.32 -4.19 -4.43
C SER A 92 -8.96 -3.05 -5.20
N GLY A 93 -10.26 -3.19 -5.37
CA GLY A 93 -11.00 -2.61 -6.47
C GLY A 93 -11.16 -3.69 -7.53
N ARG A 94 -12.17 -4.53 -7.47
CA ARG A 94 -12.80 -5.15 -8.64
C ARG A 94 -14.18 -5.34 -8.11
N TYR A 95 -14.98 -4.27 -8.22
CA TYR A 95 -16.20 -4.15 -7.41
C TYR A 95 -17.45 -3.89 -8.25
N LYS A 96 -17.41 -4.21 -9.54
CA LYS A 96 -18.61 -4.16 -10.36
C LYS A 96 -18.77 -5.47 -11.13
N TYR A 97 -19.89 -6.13 -10.83
CA TYR A 97 -20.62 -7.09 -11.64
C TYR A 97 -20.05 -8.49 -11.89
N GLU A 98 -20.11 -9.35 -10.87
CA GLU A 98 -20.37 -10.79 -11.13
C GLU A 98 -21.88 -11.08 -11.20
N ASN A 99 -22.74 -10.40 -10.42
CA ASN A 99 -24.19 -10.68 -10.40
C ASN A 99 -25.05 -10.00 -11.50
N ILE A 100 -24.50 -9.12 -12.34
CA ILE A 100 -25.25 -8.55 -13.48
C ILE A 100 -24.88 -9.21 -14.81
N PHE A 101 -23.73 -9.89 -14.87
CA PHE A 101 -23.34 -10.61 -16.09
C PHE A 101 -24.33 -11.75 -16.42
N HIS A 102 -24.89 -12.42 -15.40
CA HIS A 102 -25.90 -13.47 -15.63
C HIS A 102 -27.29 -12.96 -16.02
N LEU A 103 -27.66 -11.72 -15.68
CA LEU A 103 -28.98 -11.17 -15.99
C LEU A 103 -29.01 -10.35 -17.30
N TRP A 104 -27.88 -9.74 -17.69
CA TRP A 104 -27.82 -8.85 -18.86
C TRP A 104 -27.36 -9.50 -20.18
N VAL A 105 -26.62 -10.61 -20.13
CA VAL A 105 -26.25 -11.39 -21.34
C VAL A 105 -27.49 -11.96 -22.06
N ARG A 106 -28.66 -11.94 -21.41
CA ARG A 106 -29.93 -12.39 -21.99
C ARG A 106 -30.73 -11.32 -22.73
N VAL A 107 -30.38 -10.03 -22.63
CA VAL A 107 -31.30 -8.94 -23.04
C VAL A 107 -30.79 -8.01 -24.15
N MET A 108 -29.49 -7.82 -24.42
CA MET A 108 -29.07 -6.88 -25.47
C MET A 108 -27.82 -7.31 -26.26
N ASN A 109 -27.98 -7.50 -27.57
CA ASN A 109 -26.98 -8.06 -28.47
C ASN A 109 -26.09 -7.03 -29.21
N SER A 110 -26.11 -5.72 -28.87
CA SER A 110 -25.41 -4.73 -29.72
C SER A 110 -24.72 -3.52 -29.06
N VAL A 111 -24.48 -3.46 -27.75
CA VAL A 111 -23.67 -2.36 -27.17
C VAL A 111 -22.74 -2.88 -26.07
N CYS A 112 -21.65 -3.55 -26.45
CA CYS A 112 -20.70 -4.16 -25.50
C CYS A 112 -19.32 -3.47 -25.42
N LEU A 113 -19.15 -2.26 -25.99
CA LEU A 113 -17.85 -1.56 -25.94
C LEU A 113 -17.74 -0.48 -24.84
N PHE A 114 -18.85 0.04 -24.31
CA PHE A 114 -18.81 1.18 -23.39
C PHE A 114 -18.82 0.82 -21.89
N LEU A 115 -19.13 -0.43 -21.51
CA LEU A 115 -19.27 -0.83 -20.10
C LEU A 115 -18.02 -1.48 -19.50
N THR A 116 -17.05 -1.91 -20.30
CA THR A 116 -15.77 -2.47 -19.82
C THR A 116 -14.92 -1.41 -19.10
N TYR A 117 -15.14 -0.13 -19.36
CA TYR A 117 -14.44 0.99 -18.71
C TYR A 117 -14.84 1.22 -17.25
N PHE A 118 -16.03 0.76 -16.83
CA PHE A 118 -16.54 0.98 -15.46
C PHE A 118 -16.29 -0.18 -14.49
N LEU A 119 -15.73 -1.31 -14.95
CA LEU A 119 -15.53 -2.53 -14.14
C LEU A 119 -14.14 -2.66 -13.51
N CYS A 120 -13.16 -1.86 -13.92
CA CYS A 120 -11.79 -1.97 -13.43
C CYS A 120 -11.59 -1.12 -12.18
N ALA A 121 -12.17 -1.60 -11.08
CA ALA A 121 -11.55 -1.45 -9.79
C ALA A 121 -10.01 -1.69 -9.87
N GLY A 122 -9.20 -1.11 -8.97
CA GLY A 122 -7.89 -1.65 -8.57
C GLY A 122 -6.70 -1.31 -9.45
N VAL A 123 -5.49 -1.61 -8.96
CA VAL A 123 -4.23 -1.26 -9.65
C VAL A 123 -3.77 -2.47 -10.47
N GLN A 124 -4.46 -2.75 -11.57
CA GLN A 124 -4.23 -3.94 -12.40
C GLN A 124 -2.86 -3.92 -13.07
N THR A 125 -2.37 -2.74 -13.41
CA THR A 125 -1.06 -2.56 -14.07
C THR A 125 0.11 -2.53 -13.09
N VAL A 126 -0.12 -2.75 -11.78
CA VAL A 126 0.97 -2.89 -10.81
C VAL A 126 1.87 -4.05 -11.24
N THR A 127 3.15 -3.76 -11.41
CA THR A 127 4.11 -4.74 -11.93
C THR A 127 4.80 -5.48 -10.79
N ASN A 128 5.14 -4.77 -9.71
CA ASN A 128 5.87 -5.33 -8.60
C ASN A 128 5.49 -4.68 -7.26
N CYS A 129 5.60 -5.44 -6.17
CA CYS A 129 5.52 -4.94 -4.81
C CYS A 129 6.31 -5.82 -3.85
N PHE A 130 6.67 -5.27 -2.70
CA PHE A 130 7.21 -6.05 -1.59
C PHE A 130 6.71 -5.53 -0.24
N VAL A 131 6.53 -6.45 0.70
CA VAL A 131 6.31 -6.15 2.11
C VAL A 131 7.63 -5.72 2.73
N VAL A 132 7.58 -4.61 3.46
CA VAL A 132 8.69 -4.10 4.24
C VAL A 132 8.27 -4.01 5.71
N PRO A 133 9.06 -4.54 6.66
CA PRO A 133 8.70 -4.56 8.08
C PRO A 133 9.03 -3.22 8.75
N MET A 134 8.46 -2.16 8.17
CA MET A 134 8.50 -0.80 8.68
C MET A 134 7.11 -0.16 8.47
N ALA A 135 6.71 0.74 9.37
CA ALA A 135 5.50 1.52 9.18
C ALA A 135 5.59 2.42 7.94
N THR A 136 4.44 2.84 7.39
CA THR A 136 4.33 3.61 6.13
C THR A 136 5.28 4.81 6.07
N GLY A 137 5.47 5.58 7.15
CA GLY A 137 6.38 6.73 7.17
C GLY A 137 7.85 6.35 6.92
N MET A 138 8.33 5.26 7.53
CA MET A 138 9.69 4.76 7.28
C MET A 138 9.82 4.13 5.90
N SER A 139 8.75 3.54 5.38
CA SER A 139 8.71 3.01 4.01
C SER A 139 8.73 4.12 2.95
N LEU A 140 8.05 5.25 3.20
CA LEU A 140 8.19 6.47 2.39
C LEU A 140 9.62 7.02 2.45
N THR A 141 10.24 7.01 3.65
CA THR A 141 11.65 7.40 3.82
C THR A 141 12.57 6.55 2.94
N LEU A 142 12.35 5.24 2.89
CA LEU A 142 13.12 4.32 2.03
C LEU A 142 12.97 4.69 0.54
N CYS A 143 11.78 5.05 0.07
CA CYS A 143 11.56 5.55 -1.29
C CYS A 143 12.38 6.83 -1.55
N PHE A 144 12.36 7.80 -0.62
CA PHE A 144 13.10 9.06 -0.76
C PHE A 144 14.62 8.86 -0.75
N LEU A 145 15.13 7.98 0.11
CA LEU A 145 16.55 7.61 0.14
C LEU A 145 16.98 6.96 -1.18
N THR A 146 16.13 6.14 -1.78
CA THR A 146 16.40 5.55 -3.10
C THR A 146 16.46 6.62 -4.19
N LEU A 147 15.52 7.57 -4.19
CA LEU A 147 15.51 8.68 -5.13
C LEU A 147 16.71 9.62 -4.98
N ARG A 148 17.29 9.75 -3.78
CA ARG A 148 18.51 10.57 -3.55
C ARG A 148 19.63 10.18 -4.49
N HIS A 149 19.84 8.87 -4.69
CA HIS A 149 20.90 8.37 -5.57
C HIS A 149 20.63 8.69 -7.05
N LYS A 150 19.35 8.78 -7.43
CA LYS A 150 18.95 9.16 -8.80
C LYS A 150 18.97 10.67 -9.04
N ARG A 151 18.70 11.46 -8.01
CA ARG A 151 18.61 12.92 -8.08
C ARG A 151 19.49 13.55 -6.99
N PRO A 152 20.84 13.49 -7.12
CA PRO A 152 21.76 13.95 -6.08
C PRO A 152 21.73 15.47 -5.85
N LYS A 153 21.23 16.24 -6.81
CA LYS A 153 21.05 17.70 -6.69
C LYS A 153 19.77 18.08 -5.93
N ALA A 154 18.82 17.15 -5.81
CA ALA A 154 17.53 17.44 -5.22
C ALA A 154 17.63 17.70 -3.72
N LYS A 155 16.88 18.71 -3.26
CA LYS A 155 16.77 19.13 -1.85
C LYS A 155 15.33 19.16 -1.37
N TYR A 156 14.38 19.35 -2.28
CA TYR A 156 12.99 19.63 -1.95
C TYR A 156 12.08 18.44 -2.26
N ILE A 157 11.06 18.24 -1.43
CA ILE A 157 9.92 17.38 -1.74
C ILE A 157 8.68 18.25 -1.77
N ILE A 158 8.02 18.34 -2.92
CA ILE A 158 6.76 19.08 -3.07
C ILE A 158 5.64 18.23 -2.45
N TRP A 159 4.87 18.80 -1.53
CA TRP A 159 3.92 18.04 -0.72
C TRP A 159 2.61 18.80 -0.50
N PRO A 160 1.51 18.39 -1.17
CA PRO A 160 0.16 18.86 -0.86
C PRO A 160 -0.21 18.54 0.59
N ARG A 161 -0.50 19.59 1.36
CA ARG A 161 -0.59 19.53 2.81
C ARG A 161 -1.61 18.49 3.29
N ILE A 162 -1.19 17.67 4.25
CA ILE A 162 -2.06 16.84 5.08
C ILE A 162 -1.51 16.83 6.51
N ASP A 163 -2.35 17.11 7.50
CA ASP A 163 -1.88 17.27 8.88
C ASP A 163 -1.70 15.92 9.59
N GLN A 164 -0.71 15.16 9.12
CA GLN A 164 -0.32 13.86 9.66
C GLN A 164 1.20 13.82 9.87
N LYS A 165 1.62 13.67 11.13
CA LYS A 165 3.03 13.83 11.53
C LYS A 165 3.99 12.82 10.90
N SER A 166 3.57 11.59 10.64
CA SER A 166 4.44 10.52 10.17
C SER A 166 4.87 10.71 8.71
N CYS A 167 3.95 11.03 7.80
CA CYS A 167 4.27 11.31 6.40
C CYS A 167 5.00 12.64 6.21
N PHE A 168 4.77 13.63 7.09
CA PHE A 168 5.58 14.84 7.11
C PHE A 168 7.01 14.56 7.59
N LYS A 169 7.15 13.86 8.72
CA LYS A 169 8.45 13.49 9.28
C LYS A 169 9.25 12.56 8.38
N SER A 170 8.63 11.77 7.51
CA SER A 170 9.39 10.87 6.62
C SER A 170 10.27 11.62 5.64
N MET A 171 9.80 12.77 5.14
CA MET A 171 10.58 13.67 4.27
C MET A 171 11.80 14.25 4.99
N ILE A 172 11.58 14.74 6.22
CA ILE A 172 12.63 15.31 7.06
C ILE A 172 13.62 14.22 7.49
N THR A 173 13.13 13.05 7.88
CA THR A 173 13.96 11.89 8.29
C THR A 173 14.82 11.41 7.13
N ALA A 174 14.30 11.45 5.91
CA ALA A 174 15.09 11.17 4.73
C ALA A 174 16.20 12.22 4.51
N GLY A 175 16.08 13.43 5.07
CA GLY A 175 17.03 14.53 4.95
C GLY A 175 16.71 15.49 3.81
N PHE A 176 15.42 15.70 3.52
CA PHE A 176 14.94 16.64 2.51
C PHE A 176 14.05 17.71 3.14
N GLU A 177 13.95 18.86 2.47
CA GLU A 177 13.11 19.98 2.90
C GLU A 177 11.69 19.85 2.31
N PRO A 178 10.65 19.69 3.13
CA PRO A 178 9.28 19.65 2.66
C PRO A 178 8.84 21.03 2.17
N VAL A 179 8.41 21.12 0.91
CA VAL A 179 7.75 22.30 0.36
C VAL A 179 6.25 22.07 0.45
N VAL A 180 5.66 22.62 1.51
CA VAL A 180 4.23 22.48 1.80
C VAL A 180 3.43 23.31 0.81
N ILE A 181 2.50 22.65 0.11
CA ILE A 181 1.52 23.30 -0.76
C ILE A 181 0.18 23.28 -0.03
N GLU A 182 -0.35 24.47 0.28
CA GLU A 182 -1.67 24.58 0.88
C GLU A 182 -2.76 24.07 -0.08
N ASN A 183 -3.86 23.57 0.49
CA ASN A 183 -4.99 23.08 -0.29
C ASN A 183 -5.95 24.23 -0.64
N VAL A 184 -6.74 24.05 -1.69
CA VAL A 184 -7.84 24.96 -2.05
C VAL A 184 -9.14 24.45 -1.42
N LEU A 185 -9.93 25.37 -0.87
CA LEU A 185 -11.29 25.07 -0.41
C LEU A 185 -12.27 25.10 -1.59
N GLU A 186 -12.86 23.95 -1.91
CA GLU A 186 -13.89 23.79 -2.95
C GLU A 186 -15.18 23.26 -2.30
N GLY A 187 -16.14 24.15 -2.03
CA GLY A 187 -17.29 23.82 -1.19
C GLY A 187 -16.84 23.55 0.25
N ASP A 188 -17.11 22.34 0.75
CA ASP A 188 -16.63 21.89 2.07
C ASP A 188 -15.30 21.11 1.99
N GLU A 189 -14.78 20.83 0.79
CA GLU A 189 -13.61 19.97 0.59
C GLU A 189 -12.31 20.77 0.52
N LEU A 190 -11.24 20.21 1.10
CA LEU A 190 -9.88 20.67 0.85
C LEU A 190 -9.23 19.80 -0.24
N ARG A 191 -8.90 20.41 -1.38
CA ARG A 191 -8.41 19.73 -2.58
C ARG A 191 -7.04 20.25 -3.01
N THR A 192 -6.37 19.47 -3.87
CA THR A 192 -5.03 19.77 -4.36
C THR A 192 -5.00 21.06 -5.17
N ASP A 193 -4.12 21.99 -4.79
CA ASP A 193 -3.77 23.15 -5.61
C ASP A 193 -2.72 22.75 -6.67
N THR A 194 -3.19 22.32 -7.84
CA THR A 194 -2.32 21.90 -8.94
C THR A 194 -1.52 23.06 -9.54
N GLU A 195 -2.08 24.27 -9.52
CA GLU A 195 -1.41 25.47 -10.03
C GLU A 195 -0.26 25.88 -9.11
N ALA A 196 -0.47 25.87 -7.78
CA ALA A 196 0.59 26.15 -6.81
C ALA A 196 1.69 25.08 -6.84
N VAL A 197 1.35 23.80 -7.06
CA VAL A 197 2.34 22.73 -7.29
C VAL A 197 3.22 23.07 -8.49
N GLU A 198 2.62 23.37 -9.64
CA GLU A 198 3.37 23.68 -10.86
C GLU A 198 4.19 24.97 -10.72
N ALA A 199 3.64 26.00 -10.09
CA ALA A 199 4.33 27.25 -9.81
C ALA A 199 5.58 27.03 -8.94
N LYS A 200 5.49 26.18 -7.90
CA LYS A 200 6.65 25.83 -7.06
C LYS A 200 7.68 24.99 -7.81
N ILE A 201 7.25 24.11 -8.70
CA ILE A 201 8.17 23.37 -9.58
C ILE A 201 8.98 24.34 -10.45
N LYS A 202 8.32 25.31 -11.09
CA LYS A 202 8.98 26.33 -11.91
C LYS A 202 9.92 27.22 -11.08
N ALA A 203 9.49 27.63 -9.89
CA ALA A 203 10.26 28.53 -9.03
C ALA A 203 11.53 27.90 -8.45
N LEU A 204 11.47 26.62 -8.08
CA LEU A 204 12.60 25.91 -7.45
C LEU A 204 13.51 25.19 -8.45
N GLY A 205 13.04 24.96 -9.68
CA GLY A 205 13.73 24.15 -10.68
C GLY A 205 13.50 22.66 -10.47
N ALA A 206 13.10 21.95 -11.53
CA ALA A 206 12.75 20.53 -11.48
C ALA A 206 13.92 19.65 -10.98
N GLU A 207 15.16 20.02 -11.27
CA GLU A 207 16.38 19.34 -10.85
C GLU A 207 16.64 19.39 -9.34
N ASN A 208 16.10 20.41 -8.65
CA ASN A 208 16.22 20.57 -7.20
C ASN A 208 15.09 19.84 -6.45
N ILE A 209 14.13 19.27 -7.17
CA ILE A 209 12.99 18.53 -6.62
C ILE A 209 13.27 17.04 -6.69
N LEU A 210 13.13 16.37 -5.54
CA LEU A 210 13.31 14.93 -5.40
C LEU A 210 12.11 14.19 -5.97
N CYS A 211 10.92 14.58 -5.54
CA CYS A 211 9.65 14.05 -5.98
C CYS A 211 8.48 14.98 -5.59
N VAL A 212 7.33 14.74 -6.22
CA VAL A 212 6.03 15.13 -5.67
C VAL A 212 5.55 14.01 -4.76
N HIS A 213 5.17 14.35 -3.53
CA HIS A 213 4.68 13.43 -2.52
C HIS A 213 3.19 13.69 -2.27
N SER A 214 2.33 12.97 -2.98
CA SER A 214 0.86 13.12 -2.88
C SER A 214 0.27 12.14 -1.87
N THR A 215 -0.99 12.33 -1.47
CA THR A 215 -1.71 11.50 -0.51
C THR A 215 -3.15 11.21 -0.98
N THR A 216 -3.52 9.93 -1.01
CA THR A 216 -4.90 9.50 -1.33
C THR A 216 -5.76 9.43 -0.07
N SER A 217 -5.44 8.51 0.84
CA SER A 217 -6.23 8.25 2.03
C SER A 217 -5.92 9.30 3.11
N CYS A 218 -6.89 10.17 3.39
CA CYS A 218 -6.78 11.29 4.33
C CYS A 218 -8.07 11.49 5.15
N PHE A 219 -8.01 12.32 6.19
CA PHE A 219 -9.18 12.71 6.97
C PHE A 219 -9.94 13.85 6.28
N ALA A 220 -11.27 13.76 6.25
CA ALA A 220 -12.15 14.86 5.85
C ALA A 220 -11.91 16.07 6.77
N PRO A 221 -12.03 17.32 6.27
CA PRO A 221 -12.56 17.71 4.96
C PRO A 221 -11.59 17.55 3.78
N ARG A 222 -10.35 17.14 4.01
CA ARG A 222 -9.42 16.84 2.91
C ARG A 222 -9.88 15.59 2.16
N VAL A 223 -9.68 15.61 0.85
CA VAL A 223 -9.97 14.48 -0.03
C VAL A 223 -8.70 13.95 -0.70
N PRO A 224 -8.75 12.77 -1.35
CA PRO A 224 -7.61 12.26 -2.11
C PRO A 224 -7.08 13.30 -3.10
N ASP A 225 -5.76 13.40 -3.21
CA ASP A 225 -5.14 14.34 -4.15
C ASP A 225 -5.55 14.03 -5.60
N ARG A 226 -5.55 15.07 -6.43
CA ARG A 226 -5.76 15.04 -7.89
C ARG A 226 -4.62 14.28 -8.59
N LEU A 227 -4.59 12.95 -8.45
CA LEU A 227 -3.46 12.14 -8.91
C LEU A 227 -3.29 12.15 -10.43
N GLU A 228 -4.36 12.27 -11.21
CA GLU A 228 -4.26 12.30 -12.67
C GLU A 228 -3.46 13.53 -13.12
N GLU A 229 -3.85 14.70 -12.62
CA GLU A 229 -3.22 15.99 -12.89
C GLU A 229 -1.79 16.04 -12.35
N LEU A 230 -1.57 15.61 -11.10
CA LEU A 230 -0.23 15.54 -10.52
C LEU A 230 0.67 14.57 -11.30
N SER A 231 0.13 13.45 -11.78
CA SER A 231 0.89 12.48 -12.57
C SER A 231 1.29 13.05 -13.94
N VAL A 232 0.42 13.84 -14.58
CA VAL A 232 0.76 14.55 -15.82
C VAL A 232 1.83 15.61 -15.58
N ILE A 233 1.71 16.41 -14.52
CA ILE A 233 2.75 17.38 -14.14
C ILE A 233 4.09 16.66 -13.91
N CYS A 234 4.11 15.60 -13.13
CA CYS A 234 5.32 14.82 -12.85
C CYS A 234 5.95 14.23 -14.12
N ALA A 235 5.13 13.77 -15.07
CA ALA A 235 5.61 13.30 -16.37
C ALA A 235 6.24 14.43 -17.19
N ASN A 236 5.56 15.58 -17.29
CA ASN A 236 6.01 16.72 -18.10
C ASN A 236 7.33 17.32 -17.62
N TYR A 237 7.56 17.37 -16.29
CA TYR A 237 8.77 17.94 -15.70
C TYR A 237 9.86 16.90 -15.38
N ASP A 238 9.65 15.62 -15.72
CA ASP A 238 10.54 14.50 -15.35
C ASP A 238 10.86 14.47 -13.83
N ILE A 239 9.83 14.65 -13.02
CA ILE A 239 9.92 14.61 -11.55
C ILE A 239 9.28 13.30 -11.07
N PRO A 240 9.96 12.52 -10.21
CA PRO A 240 9.37 11.33 -9.61
C PRO A 240 8.10 11.63 -8.80
N HIS A 241 7.15 10.70 -8.79
CA HIS A 241 5.89 10.83 -8.06
C HIS A 241 5.73 9.66 -7.08
N ILE A 242 5.69 9.99 -5.79
CA ILE A 242 5.51 9.04 -4.69
C ILE A 242 4.16 9.29 -4.02
N VAL A 243 3.29 8.27 -4.02
CA VAL A 243 1.94 8.38 -3.47
C VAL A 243 1.88 7.74 -2.08
N ASN A 244 1.53 8.52 -1.07
CA ASN A 244 1.14 8.01 0.24
C ASN A 244 -0.29 7.47 0.19
N ASN A 245 -0.40 6.14 0.09
CA ASN A 245 -1.67 5.40 0.04
C ASN A 245 -1.91 4.59 1.33
N ALA A 246 -1.55 5.17 2.48
CA ALA A 246 -1.48 4.53 3.79
C ALA A 246 -2.65 3.57 4.07
N TYR A 247 -3.89 4.01 3.89
CA TYR A 247 -5.10 3.20 4.14
C TYR A 247 -6.07 3.25 2.96
N GLY A 248 -5.54 3.38 1.74
CA GLY A 248 -6.35 3.47 0.54
C GLY A 248 -6.59 2.14 -0.18
N VAL A 249 -5.94 1.04 0.20
CA VAL A 249 -6.18 -0.29 -0.43
C VAL A 249 -7.63 -0.73 -0.21
N GLN A 250 -8.17 -0.45 0.99
CA GLN A 250 -9.56 -0.73 1.33
C GLN A 250 -10.60 0.14 0.57
N SER A 251 -10.14 1.13 -0.19
CA SER A 251 -10.99 2.03 -0.98
C SER A 251 -10.79 1.81 -2.47
N SER A 252 -11.80 1.26 -3.14
CA SER A 252 -11.77 1.11 -4.59
C SER A 252 -11.64 2.44 -5.34
N LYS A 253 -12.12 3.57 -4.76
CA LYS A 253 -11.93 4.90 -5.35
C LYS A 253 -10.44 5.31 -5.31
N CYS A 254 -9.77 5.13 -4.18
CA CYS A 254 -8.34 5.47 -4.05
C CYS A 254 -7.46 4.61 -4.96
N MET A 255 -7.73 3.30 -5.01
CA MET A 255 -6.97 2.38 -5.88
C MET A 255 -7.21 2.66 -7.37
N HIS A 256 -8.44 3.00 -7.76
CA HIS A 256 -8.74 3.42 -9.13
C HIS A 256 -8.04 4.73 -9.49
N LEU A 257 -7.99 5.70 -8.57
CA LEU A 257 -7.29 6.97 -8.78
C LEU A 257 -5.80 6.78 -9.02
N ILE A 258 -5.15 5.86 -8.30
CA ILE A 258 -3.76 5.47 -8.54
C ILE A 258 -3.61 4.82 -9.93
N GLN A 259 -4.53 3.93 -10.31
CA GLN A 259 -4.52 3.31 -11.62
C GLN A 259 -4.70 4.33 -12.76
N GLN A 260 -5.56 5.33 -12.59
CA GLN A 260 -5.74 6.40 -13.58
C GLN A 260 -4.51 7.30 -13.67
N GLY A 261 -3.96 7.75 -12.54
CA GLY A 261 -2.75 8.57 -12.53
C GLY A 261 -1.57 7.90 -13.24
N ALA A 262 -1.38 6.59 -13.00
CA ALA A 262 -0.35 5.81 -13.69
C ALA A 262 -0.64 5.57 -15.18
N ARG A 263 -1.91 5.64 -15.61
CA ARG A 263 -2.30 5.49 -17.02
C ARG A 263 -2.04 6.77 -17.80
N VAL A 264 -2.33 7.93 -17.22
CA VAL A 264 -2.27 9.22 -17.92
C VAL A 264 -0.95 9.96 -17.74
N GLY A 265 -0.15 9.59 -16.75
CA GLY A 265 1.11 10.24 -16.45
C GLY A 265 2.08 9.34 -15.69
N ARG A 266 2.77 9.91 -14.69
CA ARG A 266 3.83 9.25 -13.93
C ARG A 266 3.46 9.00 -12.48
N ILE A 267 3.58 7.75 -12.04
CA ILE A 267 3.65 7.32 -10.63
C ILE A 267 4.82 6.35 -10.51
N ASP A 268 5.81 6.66 -9.67
CA ASP A 268 7.00 5.82 -9.50
C ASP A 268 6.79 4.77 -8.41
N ALA A 269 6.18 5.14 -7.29
CA ALA A 269 5.78 4.21 -6.24
C ALA A 269 4.56 4.70 -5.44
N PHE A 270 3.83 3.77 -4.85
CA PHE A 270 2.79 4.04 -3.86
C PHE A 270 2.99 3.13 -2.64
N VAL A 271 2.73 3.68 -1.45
CA VAL A 271 3.06 3.02 -0.16
C VAL A 271 1.83 2.88 0.72
N GLN A 272 1.60 1.68 1.27
CA GLN A 272 0.40 1.33 2.03
C GLN A 272 0.75 0.68 3.37
N SER A 273 -0.06 0.91 4.41
CA SER A 273 0.09 0.28 5.73
C SER A 273 -0.47 -1.14 5.72
N LEU A 274 0.17 -2.08 6.41
CA LEU A 274 -0.40 -3.42 6.56
C LEU A 274 -1.57 -3.42 7.54
N ASP A 275 -1.39 -2.87 8.73
CA ASP A 275 -2.40 -2.84 9.80
C ASP A 275 -3.73 -2.22 9.33
N LYS A 276 -3.65 -1.08 8.63
CA LYS A 276 -4.84 -0.31 8.22
C LYS A 276 -5.64 -0.92 7.08
N ASN A 277 -5.05 -1.86 6.33
CA ASN A 277 -5.70 -2.45 5.16
C ASN A 277 -5.95 -3.95 5.32
N PHE A 278 -5.24 -4.62 6.24
CA PHE A 278 -5.27 -6.07 6.39
C PHE A 278 -5.52 -6.54 7.83
N MET A 279 -5.86 -5.63 8.76
CA MET A 279 -6.26 -5.99 10.14
C MET A 279 -5.18 -6.77 10.92
N VAL A 280 -3.91 -6.47 10.64
CA VAL A 280 -2.75 -7.07 11.31
C VAL A 280 -2.09 -6.08 12.29
N PRO A 281 -1.17 -6.52 13.16
CA PRO A 281 -0.44 -5.60 14.04
C PRO A 281 0.30 -4.49 13.28
N VAL A 282 0.44 -3.33 13.94
CA VAL A 282 1.21 -2.21 13.42
C VAL A 282 2.68 -2.61 13.27
N GLY A 283 3.32 -2.20 12.17
CA GLY A 283 4.76 -2.38 11.99
C GLY A 283 5.21 -2.78 10.60
N GLY A 284 4.29 -3.01 9.67
CA GLY A 284 4.61 -3.33 8.29
C GLY A 284 3.89 -2.44 7.27
N ALA A 285 4.45 -2.40 6.07
CA ALA A 285 3.91 -1.67 4.93
C ALA A 285 4.20 -2.42 3.63
N ILE A 286 3.56 -1.98 2.56
CA ILE A 286 3.79 -2.43 1.20
C ILE A 286 4.35 -1.25 0.41
N ILE A 287 5.40 -1.50 -0.37
CA ILE A 287 5.87 -0.58 -1.40
C ILE A 287 5.57 -1.25 -2.74
N ALA A 288 4.81 -0.56 -3.60
CA ALA A 288 4.38 -1.05 -4.89
C ALA A 288 4.59 0.00 -5.98
N GLY A 289 4.68 -0.44 -7.24
CA GLY A 289 4.78 0.48 -8.36
C GLY A 289 4.65 -0.20 -9.72
N PHE A 290 4.90 0.60 -10.75
CA PHE A 290 4.68 0.24 -12.15
C PHE A 290 5.99 -0.08 -12.88
N ASN A 291 7.12 0.41 -12.37
CA ASN A 291 8.44 0.07 -12.89
C ASN A 291 9.13 -0.97 -11.99
N GLU A 292 9.29 -2.20 -12.50
CA GLU A 292 9.88 -3.30 -11.73
C GLU A 292 11.30 -2.99 -11.26
N SER A 293 12.14 -2.41 -12.12
CA SER A 293 13.52 -2.09 -11.79
C SER A 293 13.62 -1.08 -10.65
N PHE A 294 12.76 -0.06 -10.64
CA PHE A 294 12.72 0.94 -9.58
C PHE A 294 12.26 0.34 -8.24
N ILE A 295 11.23 -0.51 -8.25
CA ILE A 295 10.79 -1.20 -7.02
C ILE A 295 11.88 -2.13 -6.48
N GLN A 296 12.64 -2.82 -7.35
CA GLN A 296 13.79 -3.63 -6.94
C GLN A 296 14.94 -2.77 -6.37
N GLU A 297 15.19 -1.59 -6.91
CA GLU A 297 16.18 -0.65 -6.37
C GLU A 297 15.80 -0.19 -4.96
N ILE A 298 14.52 0.13 -4.71
CA ILE A 298 14.05 0.47 -3.35
C ILE A 298 14.26 -0.72 -2.40
N SER A 299 13.99 -1.93 -2.87
CA SER A 299 14.20 -3.16 -2.10
C SER A 299 15.68 -3.34 -1.72
N LYS A 300 16.60 -3.14 -2.69
CA LYS A 300 18.06 -3.24 -2.49
C LYS A 300 18.64 -2.11 -1.63
N MET A 301 17.95 -0.97 -1.54
CA MET A 301 18.34 0.15 -0.69
C MET A 301 18.19 -0.17 0.81
N TYR A 302 17.40 -1.19 1.17
CA TYR A 302 17.24 -1.59 2.57
C TYR A 302 18.54 -2.24 3.09
N PRO A 303 19.19 -1.68 4.14
CA PRO A 303 20.45 -2.23 4.64
C PRO A 303 20.19 -3.38 5.62
N GLY A 304 20.59 -4.59 5.24
CA GLY A 304 20.54 -5.75 6.13
C GLY A 304 19.33 -6.66 5.96
N LYS A 305 19.22 -7.61 6.89
CA LYS A 305 18.02 -8.45 7.02
C LYS A 305 16.91 -7.71 7.74
N ALA A 306 15.68 -8.15 7.54
CA ALA A 306 14.52 -7.56 8.17
C ALA A 306 13.64 -8.61 8.87
N SER A 307 12.72 -8.17 9.73
CA SER A 307 11.77 -9.05 10.41
C SER A 307 10.84 -9.74 9.42
N ALA A 308 10.58 -11.03 9.62
CA ALA A 308 9.58 -11.79 8.85
C ALA A 308 8.16 -11.65 9.42
N SER A 309 8.01 -11.12 10.64
CA SER A 309 6.72 -11.11 11.36
C SER A 309 5.61 -10.40 10.57
N PRO A 310 5.80 -9.19 10.01
CA PRO A 310 4.73 -8.54 9.25
C PRO A 310 4.35 -9.31 7.96
N SER A 311 5.32 -10.00 7.35
CA SER A 311 5.06 -10.85 6.19
C SER A 311 4.30 -12.14 6.56
N LEU A 312 4.58 -12.70 7.74
CA LEU A 312 3.88 -13.84 8.31
C LEU A 312 2.43 -13.45 8.64
N ASP A 313 2.23 -12.34 9.35
CA ASP A 313 0.90 -11.86 9.77
C ASP A 313 -0.02 -11.68 8.56
N VAL A 314 0.42 -10.92 7.55
CA VAL A 314 -0.42 -10.68 6.36
C VAL A 314 -0.62 -11.94 5.51
N LEU A 315 0.36 -12.86 5.48
CA LEU A 315 0.18 -14.13 4.77
C LEU A 315 -0.88 -14.99 5.45
N ILE A 316 -0.82 -15.16 6.78
CA ILE A 316 -1.83 -15.88 7.54
C ILE A 316 -3.20 -15.25 7.29
N THR A 317 -3.33 -13.93 7.46
CA THR A 317 -4.61 -13.25 7.28
C THR A 317 -5.19 -13.43 5.87
N LEU A 318 -4.37 -13.30 4.82
CA LEU A 318 -4.86 -13.45 3.45
C LEU A 318 -5.18 -14.91 3.08
N LEU A 319 -4.44 -15.88 3.63
CA LEU A 319 -4.78 -17.29 3.46
C LEU A 319 -6.06 -17.67 4.21
N SER A 320 -6.30 -17.12 5.41
CA SER A 320 -7.52 -17.36 6.19
C SER A 320 -8.75 -16.68 5.58
N LEU A 321 -8.60 -15.47 5.03
CA LEU A 321 -9.72 -14.76 4.40
C LEU A 321 -10.04 -15.30 3.00
N GLY A 322 -9.01 -15.64 2.23
CA GLY A 322 -9.13 -15.78 0.79
C GLY A 322 -9.51 -14.47 0.09
N ALA A 323 -9.59 -14.51 -1.24
CA ALA A 323 -10.02 -13.38 -2.06
C ALA A 323 -11.49 -13.04 -1.81
N SER A 324 -12.35 -14.04 -1.61
CA SER A 324 -13.79 -13.88 -1.34
C SER A 324 -14.03 -13.18 -0.01
N GLY A 325 -13.36 -13.61 1.07
CA GLY A 325 -13.43 -12.97 2.38
C GLY A 325 -12.91 -11.53 2.36
N TYR A 326 -11.77 -11.28 1.70
CA TYR A 326 -11.25 -9.91 1.58
C TYR A 326 -12.19 -9.01 0.77
N LYS A 327 -12.74 -9.49 -0.35
CA LYS A 327 -13.79 -8.76 -1.10
C LYS A 327 -14.96 -8.43 -0.17
N GLN A 328 -15.49 -9.42 0.55
CA GLN A 328 -16.62 -9.23 1.47
C GLN A 328 -16.36 -8.10 2.49
N LEU A 329 -15.16 -8.04 3.10
CA LEU A 329 -14.78 -6.92 3.98
C LEU A 329 -14.81 -5.56 3.26
N LEU A 330 -14.35 -5.49 2.00
CA LEU A 330 -14.41 -4.25 1.20
C LEU A 330 -15.85 -3.83 0.89
N LYS A 331 -16.77 -4.79 0.72
CA LYS A 331 -18.21 -4.53 0.55
C LYS A 331 -18.81 -3.97 1.82
N GLU A 332 -18.62 -4.67 2.94
CA GLU A 332 -19.14 -4.28 4.24
C GLU A 332 -18.64 -2.88 4.62
N ARG A 333 -17.38 -2.56 4.36
CA ARG A 333 -16.84 -1.21 4.58
C ARG A 333 -17.62 -0.12 3.82
N LYS A 334 -18.07 -0.38 2.58
CA LYS A 334 -18.89 0.57 1.80
C LYS A 334 -20.29 0.70 2.38
N GLU A 335 -20.89 -0.40 2.81
CA GLU A 335 -22.22 -0.42 3.45
C GLU A 335 -22.18 0.33 4.78
N MET A 336 -21.15 0.07 5.60
CA MET A 336 -20.90 0.76 6.86
C MET A 336 -20.61 2.25 6.67
N PHE A 337 -19.91 2.65 5.60
CA PHE A 337 -19.72 4.06 5.28
C PHE A 337 -21.06 4.78 5.00
N SER A 338 -21.93 4.16 4.20
CA SER A 338 -23.28 4.71 3.92
C SER A 338 -24.15 4.77 5.18
N TYR A 339 -24.09 3.75 6.01
CA TYR A 339 -24.77 3.72 7.31
C TYR A 339 -24.25 4.83 8.23
N LEU A 340 -22.93 4.94 8.40
CA LEU A 340 -22.30 5.99 9.20
C LEU A 340 -22.68 7.38 8.71
N LEU A 341 -22.69 7.61 7.39
CA LEU A 341 -23.10 8.88 6.79
C LEU A 341 -24.56 9.22 7.15
N SER A 342 -25.48 8.26 7.04
CA SER A 342 -26.89 8.41 7.42
C SER A 342 -27.04 8.77 8.90
N GLU A 343 -26.44 7.97 9.78
CA GLU A 343 -26.62 8.15 11.23
C GLU A 343 -25.92 9.40 11.75
N LEU A 344 -24.74 9.73 11.22
CA LEU A 344 -24.02 10.94 11.61
C LEU A 344 -24.74 12.19 11.12
N LYS A 345 -25.40 12.15 9.95
CA LYS A 345 -26.25 13.25 9.48
C LYS A 345 -27.44 13.48 10.43
N LYS A 346 -28.17 12.42 10.79
CA LYS A 346 -29.27 12.52 11.78
C LYS A 346 -28.79 13.07 13.11
N LEU A 347 -27.61 12.62 13.58
CA LEU A 347 -27.02 13.11 14.82
C LEU A 347 -26.67 14.60 14.71
N ALA A 348 -26.02 15.02 13.62
CA ALA A 348 -25.67 16.43 13.41
C ALA A 348 -26.92 17.32 13.40
N ASP A 349 -27.97 16.93 12.68
CA ASP A 349 -29.24 17.65 12.61
C ASP A 349 -29.88 17.84 14.01
N ASN A 350 -29.78 16.83 14.89
CA ASN A 350 -30.29 16.91 16.26
C ASN A 350 -29.49 17.86 17.18
N HIS A 351 -28.25 18.18 16.80
CA HIS A 351 -27.34 19.03 17.57
C HIS A 351 -27.15 20.43 16.97
N ASN A 352 -27.94 20.81 15.94
CA ASN A 352 -27.78 22.03 15.14
C ASN A 352 -26.41 22.15 14.44
N GLU A 353 -25.77 21.01 14.19
CA GLU A 353 -24.55 20.87 13.41
C GLU A 353 -24.93 20.37 12.00
N ARG A 354 -24.00 20.38 11.05
CA ARG A 354 -24.20 19.71 9.76
C ARG A 354 -23.07 18.76 9.43
N LEU A 355 -23.39 17.73 8.66
CA LEU A 355 -22.37 16.90 8.02
C LEU A 355 -21.75 17.67 6.84
N LEU A 356 -20.42 17.75 6.79
CA LEU A 356 -19.71 18.39 5.68
C LEU A 356 -19.88 17.57 4.39
N ASP A 357 -20.17 18.24 3.28
CA ASP A 357 -20.36 17.60 1.98
C ASP A 357 -19.01 17.30 1.32
N THR A 358 -18.51 16.08 1.55
CA THR A 358 -17.17 15.65 1.14
C THR A 358 -17.21 14.39 0.24
N PRO A 359 -17.94 14.40 -0.88
CA PRO A 359 -18.21 13.21 -1.71
C PRO A 359 -16.95 12.54 -2.30
N HIS A 360 -15.84 13.27 -2.40
CA HIS A 360 -14.57 12.74 -2.89
C HIS A 360 -13.80 11.98 -1.80
N ASN A 361 -14.13 12.11 -0.50
CA ASN A 361 -13.55 11.27 0.56
C ASN A 361 -14.39 9.99 0.78
N PRO A 362 -13.86 8.79 0.47
CA PRO A 362 -14.63 7.54 0.57
C PRO A 362 -14.49 6.81 1.91
N ILE A 363 -13.76 7.38 2.87
CA ILE A 363 -13.34 6.68 4.10
C ILE A 363 -13.76 7.43 5.35
N SER A 364 -13.52 8.74 5.41
CA SER A 364 -13.79 9.56 6.60
C SER A 364 -14.82 10.63 6.31
N LEU A 365 -15.52 11.05 7.36
CA LEU A 365 -16.53 12.11 7.35
C LEU A 365 -16.14 13.20 8.35
N GLY A 366 -16.59 14.43 8.12
CA GLY A 366 -16.43 15.56 9.05
C GLY A 366 -17.77 16.23 9.33
N ASN A 367 -17.91 16.84 10.49
CA ASN A 367 -19.05 17.66 10.90
C ASN A 367 -18.59 19.10 11.24
N SER A 368 -19.52 20.06 11.13
CA SER A 368 -19.27 21.49 11.37
C SER A 368 -20.45 22.24 11.95
#